data_AF-A0A852PKN4-F1
#
_entry.id   AF-A0A852PKN4-F1
#
_cell.length_a   1.000
_cell.length_b   1.000
_cell.length_c   1.000
_cell.angle_alpha   90.00
_cell.angle_beta   90.00
_cell.angle_gamma   90.00
#
_symmetry.space_group_name_H-M   'P 1'
#
loop_
_entity.id
_entity.type
_entity.pdbx_description
1 polymer ?
#
loop_
_entity_poly.entity_id
_entity_poly.type
_entity_poly.pdbx_seq_one_letter_code
_entity_poly.pdbx_strand_id
1 'polypeptide(L)'
;MAPRVYAMAQKGDLNGEGTLISANVIDLRTNRLTNSGTIAGCKLTLLNTESLLNAGTITGDKVGIKTSNNFDNIGGKVEAERALLVDVGGDLNHESTTMTTKV
;
A
#
# COMPACT_ATOMS: atom_id res chain seq x y z
N MET A 1 -36.86 -14.84 6.23
CA MET A 1 -36.03 -13.72 6.73
C MET A 1 -34.60 -14.22 6.79
N ALA A 2 -33.66 -13.55 6.11
CA ALA A 2 -32.25 -13.96 6.10
C ALA A 2 -31.48 -13.23 7.21
N PRO A 3 -30.48 -13.84 7.87
CA PRO A 3 -29.69 -13.15 8.88
C PRO A 3 -28.83 -12.09 8.20
N ARG A 4 -28.88 -10.85 8.68
CA ARG A 4 -27.88 -9.82 8.36
C ARG A 4 -26.84 -9.88 9.46
N VAL A 5 -25.63 -10.31 9.13
CA VAL A 5 -24.49 -10.30 10.05
C VAL A 5 -23.64 -9.07 9.79
N TYR A 6 -23.46 -8.26 10.83
CA TYR A 6 -22.45 -7.22 10.90
C TYR A 6 -21.22 -7.82 11.59
N ALA A 7 -20.12 -8.00 10.87
CA ALA A 7 -18.84 -8.25 11.50
C ALA A 7 -18.25 -6.89 11.90
N MET A 8 -18.34 -6.54 13.19
CA MET A 8 -17.46 -5.53 13.76
C MET A 8 -16.17 -6.23 14.15
N ALA A 9 -15.06 -5.89 13.49
CA ALA A 9 -13.74 -6.40 13.85
C ALA A 9 -13.47 -6.05 15.33
N GLN A 10 -13.27 -7.07 16.16
CA GLN A 10 -12.86 -6.87 17.53
C GLN A 10 -11.39 -6.48 17.56
N LYS A 11 -11.01 -5.65 18.54
CA LYS A 11 -9.62 -5.30 18.86
C LYS A 11 -8.87 -6.57 19.26
N GLY A 12 -8.39 -7.31 18.26
CA GLY A 12 -7.84 -8.66 18.42
C GLY A 12 -7.79 -9.48 17.12
N ASP A 13 -8.60 -9.16 16.10
CA ASP A 13 -8.55 -9.78 14.76
C ASP A 13 -7.52 -9.13 13.81
N LEU A 14 -6.74 -8.18 14.33
CA LEU A 14 -5.56 -7.65 13.64
C LEU A 14 -4.38 -8.53 14.06
N ASN A 15 -4.06 -9.53 13.24
CA ASN A 15 -2.78 -10.23 13.31
C ASN A 15 -1.65 -9.21 13.03
N GLY A 16 -1.09 -8.65 14.11
CA GLY A 16 -0.12 -7.58 14.08
C GLY A 16 1.26 -8.02 13.62
N GLU A 17 1.54 -7.94 12.32
CA GLU A 17 2.89 -8.06 11.78
C GLU A 17 3.35 -6.82 10.99
N GLY A 18 3.13 -5.64 11.58
CA GLY A 18 3.89 -4.42 11.26
C GLY A 18 3.02 -3.21 10.93
N THR A 19 3.09 -2.18 11.78
CA THR A 19 2.70 -0.76 11.58
C THR A 19 1.54 -0.45 10.60
N LEU A 20 0.41 0.06 11.11
CA LEU A 20 -0.70 0.60 10.29
C LEU A 20 -0.72 2.13 10.31
N ILE A 21 -0.70 2.75 9.13
CA ILE A 21 -1.06 4.16 8.90
C ILE A 21 -2.36 4.16 8.09
N SER A 22 -3.45 4.68 8.66
CA SER A 22 -4.73 4.75 7.96
C SER A 22 -5.45 6.07 8.18
N ALA A 23 -6.17 6.52 7.15
CA ALA A 23 -7.01 7.71 7.17
C ALA A 23 -8.03 7.66 6.02
N ASN A 24 -9.01 8.58 6.02
CA ASN A 24 -9.88 8.74 4.85
C ASN A 24 -9.09 9.23 3.63
N VAL A 25 -8.13 10.12 3.84
CA VAL A 25 -7.19 10.64 2.84
C VAL A 25 -5.81 10.67 3.47
N ILE A 26 -4.82 10.12 2.78
CA ILE A 26 -3.41 10.23 3.12
C ILE A 26 -2.76 11.13 2.07
N ASP A 27 -2.06 12.18 2.50
CA ASP A 27 -1.16 12.98 1.68
C ASP A 27 0.17 13.07 2.42
N LEU A 28 1.12 12.23 2.02
CA LEU A 28 2.42 12.09 2.66
C LEU A 28 3.51 12.64 1.75
N ARG A 29 4.26 13.63 2.25
CA ARG A 29 5.43 14.23 1.60
C ARG A 29 6.66 14.01 2.46
N THR A 30 7.68 13.35 1.94
CA THR A 30 8.93 13.02 2.65
C THR A 30 10.08 12.87 1.65
N ASN A 31 11.34 12.84 2.08
CA ASN A 31 12.44 12.54 1.16
C ASN A 31 12.55 11.03 0.91
N ARG A 32 12.32 10.22 1.94
CA ARG A 32 12.38 8.75 1.84
C ARG A 32 11.19 8.15 2.55
N LEU A 33 10.54 7.19 1.89
CA LEU A 33 9.44 6.42 2.45
C LEU A 33 9.82 4.93 2.41
N THR A 34 9.81 4.29 3.58
CA THR A 34 9.95 2.85 3.71
C THR A 34 8.70 2.31 4.37
N ASN A 35 7.96 1.46 3.65
CA ASN A 35 6.77 0.80 4.16
C ASN A 35 7.01 -0.71 4.26
N SER A 36 7.02 -1.23 5.49
CA SER A 36 7.00 -2.67 5.78
C SER A 36 5.66 -3.12 6.39
N GLY A 37 4.74 -2.18 6.61
CA GLY A 37 3.42 -2.42 7.21
C GLY A 37 2.30 -2.09 6.24
N THR A 38 1.23 -1.47 6.74
CA THR A 38 0.08 -1.07 5.89
C THR A 38 -0.11 0.44 5.88
N ILE A 39 -0.18 1.02 4.68
CA ILE A 39 -0.64 2.39 4.43
C ILE A 39 -1.98 2.31 3.70
N ALA A 40 -3.06 2.72 4.36
CA ALA A 40 -4.43 2.53 3.86
C ALA A 40 -5.24 3.84 3.88
N GLY A 41 -5.47 4.43 2.71
CA GLY A 41 -6.36 5.58 2.53
C GLY A 41 -7.74 5.13 2.07
N CYS A 42 -8.81 5.38 2.83
CA CYS A 42 -10.15 4.90 2.42
C CYS A 42 -10.60 5.47 1.07
N LYS A 43 -10.29 6.74 0.77
CA LYS A 43 -10.63 7.41 -0.50
C LYS A 43 -9.41 7.71 -1.37
N LEU A 44 -8.29 8.06 -0.75
CA LEU A 44 -7.10 8.49 -1.46
C LEU A 44 -5.85 8.23 -0.64
N THR A 45 -4.83 7.67 -1.27
CA THR A 45 -3.47 7.58 -0.76
C THR A 45 -2.54 8.28 -1.75
N LEU A 46 -2.04 9.47 -1.39
CA LEU A 46 -1.07 10.22 -2.18
C LEU A 46 0.29 10.20 -1.47
N LEU A 47 1.30 9.62 -2.13
CA LEU A 47 2.66 9.51 -1.64
C LEU A 47 3.57 10.30 -2.58
N ASN A 48 4.24 11.33 -2.07
CA ASN A 48 5.23 12.11 -2.81
C ASN A 48 6.56 12.03 -2.05
N THR A 49 7.54 11.36 -2.65
CA THR A 49 8.83 11.09 -2.01
C THR A 49 9.99 11.14 -3.00
N GLU A 50 11.24 11.26 -2.56
CA GLU A 50 12.34 11.09 -3.51
C GLU A 50 12.51 9.62 -3.84
N SER A 51 12.50 8.73 -2.84
CA SER A 51 12.53 7.28 -3.04
C SER A 51 11.51 6.55 -2.16
N LEU A 52 10.94 5.48 -2.71
CA LEU A 52 9.96 4.62 -2.03
C LEU A 52 10.45 3.18 -2.03
N LEU A 53 10.58 2.59 -0.84
CA LEU A 53 10.70 1.14 -0.66
C LEU A 53 9.42 0.60 -0.04
N ASN A 54 8.68 -0.22 -0.78
CA ASN A 54 7.51 -0.93 -0.30
C ASN A 54 7.76 -2.42 -0.22
N ALA A 55 7.76 -2.94 1.01
CA ALA A 55 7.74 -4.36 1.34
C ALA A 55 6.43 -4.76 2.06
N GLY A 56 5.53 -3.80 2.30
CA GLY A 56 4.23 -4.01 2.91
C GLY A 56 3.08 -3.75 1.93
N THR A 57 1.94 -3.27 2.45
CA THR A 57 0.75 -2.94 1.66
C THR A 57 0.54 -1.43 1.57
N ILE A 58 0.32 -0.92 0.36
CA ILE A 58 -0.21 0.42 0.10
C ILE A 58 -1.56 0.24 -0.59
N THR A 59 -2.62 0.80 0.00
CA THR A 59 -3.97 0.62 -0.52
C THR A 59 -4.81 1.89 -0.44
N GLY A 60 -5.80 1.99 -1.32
CA GLY A 60 -6.90 2.93 -1.21
C GLY A 60 -7.86 2.86 -2.38
N ASP A 61 -8.97 3.59 -2.30
CA ASP A 61 -9.90 3.69 -3.43
C ASP A 61 -9.22 4.32 -4.66
N LYS A 62 -8.35 5.31 -4.43
CA LYS A 62 -7.37 5.81 -5.39
C LYS A 62 -6.00 5.85 -4.75
N VAL A 63 -4.97 5.51 -5.52
CA VAL A 63 -3.57 5.60 -5.08
C VAL A 63 -2.78 6.42 -6.10
N GLY A 64 -2.09 7.44 -5.60
CA GLY A 64 -1.14 8.25 -6.37
C GLY A 64 0.23 8.15 -5.73
N ILE A 65 1.23 7.71 -6.49
CA ILE A 65 2.62 7.63 -6.04
C ILE A 65 3.45 8.48 -7.00
N LYS A 66 4.20 9.44 -6.46
CA LYS A 66 5.18 10.22 -7.22
C LYS A 66 6.54 10.06 -6.55
N THR A 67 7.52 9.61 -7.31
CA THR A 67 8.93 9.58 -6.87
C THR A 67 9.80 10.41 -7.80
N SER A 68 10.78 11.15 -7.27
CA SER A 68 11.78 11.81 -8.13
C SER A 68 12.95 10.88 -8.50
N ASN A 69 13.16 9.82 -7.71
CA ASN A 69 14.12 8.74 -7.95
C ASN A 69 13.35 7.41 -7.97
N ASN A 70 13.89 6.34 -7.37
CA ASN A 70 13.37 5.00 -7.53
C ASN A 70 12.13 4.68 -6.68
N PHE A 71 11.31 3.78 -7.20
CA PHE A 71 10.26 3.09 -6.48
C PHE A 71 10.49 1.57 -6.53
N ASP A 72 10.86 1.00 -5.40
CA ASP A 72 11.11 -0.42 -5.22
C ASP A 72 9.93 -1.08 -4.48
N ASN A 73 9.14 -1.89 -5.19
CA ASN A 73 8.05 -2.71 -4.64
C ASN A 73 8.48 -4.18 -4.58
N ILE A 74 9.16 -4.56 -3.50
CA ILE A 74 9.84 -5.86 -3.33
C ILE A 74 9.10 -6.69 -2.30
N GLY A 75 8.39 -7.73 -2.74
CA GLY A 75 7.48 -8.51 -1.90
C GLY A 75 6.26 -7.72 -1.39
N GLY A 76 6.17 -6.43 -1.73
CA GLY A 76 5.09 -5.54 -1.34
C GLY A 76 3.91 -5.56 -2.32
N LYS A 77 2.78 -5.06 -1.84
CA LYS A 77 1.54 -4.89 -2.59
C LYS A 77 1.19 -3.41 -2.70
N VAL A 78 0.84 -2.96 -3.91
CA VAL A 78 0.18 -1.67 -4.14
C VAL A 78 -1.13 -1.93 -4.86
N GLU A 79 -2.23 -1.52 -4.26
CA GLU A 79 -3.57 -1.82 -4.75
C GLU A 79 -4.44 -0.56 -4.72
N ALA A 80 -5.19 -0.35 -5.80
CA ALA A 80 -6.22 0.67 -5.84
C ALA A 80 -7.53 0.09 -6.34
N GLU A 81 -8.66 0.49 -5.76
CA GLU A 81 -9.97 0.00 -6.19
C GLU A 81 -10.39 0.60 -7.54
N ARG A 82 -10.18 1.91 -7.72
CA ARG A 82 -10.66 2.64 -8.91
C ARG A 82 -9.55 3.20 -9.78
N ALA A 83 -8.45 3.66 -9.19
CA ALA A 83 -7.36 4.26 -9.97
C ALA A 83 -6.03 4.17 -9.25
N LEU A 84 -5.03 3.65 -9.95
CA LEU A 84 -3.63 3.69 -9.55
C LEU A 84 -2.86 4.56 -10.54
N LEU A 85 -2.20 5.60 -10.04
CA LEU A 85 -1.24 6.41 -10.79
C LEU A 85 0.12 6.31 -10.11
N VAL A 86 1.13 5.97 -10.90
CA VAL A 86 2.52 5.90 -10.45
C VAL A 86 3.38 6.70 -11.43
N ASP A 87 4.01 7.76 -10.93
CA ASP A 87 4.91 8.65 -11.67
C ASP A 87 6.30 8.57 -11.04
N VAL A 88 7.22 7.86 -11.70
CA VAL A 88 8.56 7.55 -11.18
C VAL A 88 9.59 8.28 -12.04
N GLY A 89 10.40 9.13 -11.41
CA GLY A 89 11.48 9.85 -12.08
C GLY A 89 12.72 8.98 -12.37
N GLY A 90 12.96 7.95 -11.55
CA GLY A 90 13.99 6.92 -11.76
C GLY A 90 13.39 5.58 -12.21
N ASP A 91 13.85 4.50 -11.59
CA ASP A 91 13.40 3.14 -11.91
C ASP A 91 12.20 2.71 -11.06
N LEU A 92 11.25 2.00 -11.68
CA LEU A 92 10.21 1.23 -10.99
C LEU A 92 10.62 -0.24 -10.98
N ASN A 93 10.98 -0.75 -9.81
CA ASN A 93 11.31 -2.16 -9.61
C ASN A 93 10.14 -2.86 -8.92
N HIS A 94 9.62 -3.92 -9.52
CA HIS A 94 8.62 -4.77 -8.89
C HIS A 94 9.07 -6.22 -8.91
N GLU A 95 9.29 -6.78 -7.73
CA GLU A 95 9.77 -8.15 -7.58
C GLU A 95 8.89 -8.91 -6.58
N SER A 96 8.44 -10.10 -6.98
CA SER A 96 7.80 -11.04 -6.07
C SER A 96 8.84 -11.83 -5.31
N THR A 97 8.60 -12.06 -4.02
CA THR A 97 9.40 -12.97 -3.19
C THR A 97 8.84 -14.40 -3.20
N THR A 98 7.75 -14.64 -3.94
CA THR A 98 7.13 -15.95 -4.10
C THR A 98 7.48 -16.58 -5.44
N MET A 99 7.73 -17.89 -5.47
CA MET A 99 7.97 -18.66 -6.69
C MET A 99 6.77 -19.55 -6.98
N THR A 100 6.27 -19.54 -8.21
CA THR A 100 5.22 -20.49 -8.66
C THR A 100 5.84 -21.58 -9.51
N THR A 101 5.77 -22.83 -9.05
CA THR A 101 6.14 -24.01 -9.84
C THR A 101 4.87 -24.71 -10.32
N LYS A 102 4.75 -24.93 -11.62
CA LYS A 102 3.62 -25.68 -12.20
C LYS A 102 3.92 -27.18 -12.11
N VAL A 103 3.05 -27.93 -11.42
CA VAL A 103 3.06 -29.40 -11.39
C VAL A 103 2.18 -29.97 -12.51
#